data_AF-A0A4V0YE38-F1
#
_entry.id   AF-A0A4V0YE38-F1
#
_cell.length_a   1.000
_cell.length_b   1.000
_cell.length_c   1.000
_cell.angle_alpha   90.00
_cell.angle_beta   90.00
_cell.angle_gamma   90.00
#
_symmetry.space_group_name_H-M   'P 1'
#
loop_
_entity.id
_entity.type
_entity.pdbx_description
1 polymer ?
#
loop_
_entity_poly.entity_id
_entity_poly.type
_entity_poly.pdbx_seq_one_letter_code
_entity_poly.pdbx_strand_id
1 'polypeptide(L)'
;MSVLTDVLDAVRRGVPGERLGAYLGVDDGLAELALDHWVRLGIVTPAGDLHLGCTACSGLTGTAGTQPTQRPPGCGGCPFSR
;
A
#
# COMPACT_ATOMS: atom_id res chain seq x y z
N MET A 1 17.75 -16.33 -11.91
CA MET A 1 16.70 -15.89 -10.97
C MET A 1 17.42 -15.23 -9.80
N SER A 2 17.10 -13.99 -9.48
CA SER A 2 17.73 -13.25 -8.37
C SER A 2 16.67 -12.85 -7.36
N VAL A 3 16.98 -12.92 -6.07
CA VAL A 3 16.02 -12.55 -5.02
C VAL A 3 15.49 -11.13 -5.21
N LEU A 4 16.32 -10.20 -5.70
CA LEU A 4 15.91 -8.83 -6.01
C LEU A 4 14.79 -8.77 -7.06
N THR A 5 14.93 -9.48 -8.18
CA THR A 5 13.90 -9.52 -9.24
C THR A 5 12.63 -10.21 -8.76
N ASP A 6 12.78 -11.28 -7.97
CA ASP A 6 11.66 -12.08 -7.49
C ASP A 6 10.82 -11.31 -6.46
N VAL A 7 11.47 -10.53 -5.59
CA VAL A 7 10.83 -9.58 -4.67
C VAL A 7 10.07 -8.50 -5.43
N LEU A 8 10.68 -7.90 -6.46
CA LEU A 8 10.01 -6.86 -7.25
C LEU A 8 8.75 -7.38 -7.95
N ASP A 9 8.81 -8.59 -8.51
CA ASP A 9 7.66 -9.20 -9.18
C ASP A 9 6.56 -9.61 -8.18
N ALA A 10 6.92 -10.07 -6.99
CA ALA A 10 5.95 -10.38 -5.94
C ALA A 10 5.21 -9.11 -5.47
N VAL A 11 5.93 -8.01 -5.24
CA VAL A 11 5.33 -6.72 -4.87
C VAL A 11 4.41 -6.20 -5.96
N ARG A 12 4.80 -6.31 -7.24
CA ARG A 12 3.94 -5.93 -8.38
C ARG A 12 2.64 -6.73 -8.47
N ARG A 13 2.65 -7.97 -7.97
CA ARG A 13 1.45 -8.83 -7.85
C ARG A 13 0.60 -8.48 -6.61
N GLY A 14 1.02 -7.52 -5.79
CA GLY A 14 0.31 -7.08 -4.59
C GLY A 14 0.62 -7.93 -3.35
N VAL A 15 1.70 -8.71 -3.35
CA VAL A 15 2.13 -9.41 -2.14
C VAL A 15 2.60 -8.37 -1.13
N PRO A 16 2.03 -8.34 0.09
CA PRO A 16 2.42 -7.37 1.09
C PRO A 16 3.81 -7.71 1.66
N GLY A 17 4.55 -6.68 2.08
CA GLY A 17 5.97 -6.78 2.45
C GLY A 17 6.23 -7.83 3.53
N GLU A 18 5.38 -7.86 4.56
CA GLU A 18 5.45 -8.78 5.69
C GLU A 18 5.20 -10.25 5.32
N ARG A 19 4.76 -10.54 4.09
CA ARG A 19 4.55 -11.91 3.59
C ARG A 19 5.57 -12.32 2.52
N LEU A 20 6.51 -11.44 2.16
CA LEU A 20 7.43 -11.71 1.04
C LEU A 20 8.36 -12.91 1.31
N GLY A 21 8.96 -13.02 2.49
CA GLY A 21 9.86 -14.14 2.81
C GLY A 21 9.14 -15.48 2.72
N ALA A 22 7.97 -15.59 3.36
CA ALA A 22 7.10 -16.77 3.27
C ALA A 22 6.62 -17.07 1.83
N TYR A 23 6.29 -16.03 1.03
CA TYR A 23 5.84 -16.19 -0.36
C TYR A 23 6.96 -16.68 -1.29
N LEU A 24 8.19 -16.21 -1.08
CA LEU A 24 9.34 -16.54 -1.91
C LEU A 24 10.14 -17.74 -1.38
N GLY A 25 9.85 -18.22 -0.17
CA GLY A 25 10.58 -19.29 0.49
C GLY A 25 12.00 -18.88 0.89
N VAL A 26 12.19 -17.61 1.26
CA VAL A 26 13.48 -17.03 1.66
C VAL A 26 13.40 -16.46 3.07
N ASP A 27 14.56 -16.18 3.67
CA ASP A 27 14.66 -15.48 4.94
C ASP A 27 13.96 -14.10 4.89
N ASP A 28 13.19 -13.78 5.92
CA ASP A 28 12.41 -12.53 5.97
C ASP A 28 13.33 -11.30 5.96
N GLY A 29 14.48 -11.34 6.64
CA GLY A 29 15.44 -10.24 6.65
C GLY A 29 16.08 -10.00 5.27
N LEU A 30 16.31 -11.07 4.50
CA LEU A 30 16.75 -10.95 3.12
C LEU A 30 15.68 -10.33 2.21
N ALA A 31 14.42 -10.74 2.37
CA ALA A 31 13.30 -10.18 1.62
C ALA A 31 13.09 -8.69 1.95
N GLU A 32 13.21 -8.31 3.22
CA GLU A 32 13.13 -6.92 3.68
C GLU A 32 14.28 -6.06 3.13
N LEU A 33 15.52 -6.54 3.16
CA LEU A 33 16.67 -5.83 2.58
C LEU A 33 16.52 -5.64 1.07
N ALA A 34 16.03 -6.66 0.37
CA ALA A 34 15.75 -6.58 -1.06
C ALA A 34 14.62 -5.58 -1.36
N LEU A 35 13.57 -5.54 -0.53
CA LEU A 35 12.50 -4.56 -0.64
C LEU A 35 13.01 -3.13 -0.37
N ASP A 36 13.78 -2.92 0.69
CA ASP A 36 14.40 -1.63 1.05
C ASP A 36 15.28 -1.09 -0.08
N HIS A 37 16.04 -1.98 -0.74
CA HIS A 37 16.82 -1.60 -1.92
C HIS A 37 15.96 -0.96 -3.01
N TRP A 38 14.80 -1.56 -3.34
CA TRP A 38 13.90 -1.02 -4.37
C TRP A 38 13.15 0.24 -3.94
N VAL A 39 12.86 0.38 -2.64
CA VAL A 39 12.29 1.60 -2.06
C VAL A 39 13.30 2.75 -2.16
N ARG A 40 14.57 2.53 -1.81
CA ARG A 40 15.63 3.53 -1.94
C ARG A 40 15.88 3.97 -3.38
N LEU A 41 15.71 3.06 -4.33
CA LEU A 41 15.77 3.39 -5.76
C LEU A 41 14.51 4.11 -6.27
N GLY A 42 13.47 4.25 -5.45
CA GLY A 42 12.21 4.89 -5.82
C GLY A 42 11.34 4.06 -6.77
N ILE A 43 11.61 2.75 -6.90
CA ILE A 43 10.85 1.86 -7.79
C ILE A 43 9.60 1.34 -7.09
N VAL A 44 9.69 1.06 -5.79
CA VAL A 44 8.58 0.64 -4.95
C VAL A 44 8.25 1.78 -3.99
N THR A 45 6.97 2.15 -3.92
CA THR A 45 6.48 3.11 -2.92
C THR A 45 5.61 2.35 -1.91
N PRO A 46 5.98 2.33 -0.62
CA PRO A 46 5.16 1.72 0.42
C PRO A 46 3.79 2.41 0.50
N ALA A 47 2.71 1.63 0.59
CA ALA A 47 1.35 2.19 0.64
C ALA A 47 1.12 3.15 1.81
N GLY A 48 1.86 3.00 2.92
CA GLY A 48 1.82 3.92 4.06
C GLY A 48 2.35 5.33 3.75
N ASP A 49 3.27 5.45 2.78
CA ASP A 49 3.87 6.72 2.36
C ASP A 49 3.09 7.39 1.22
N LEU A 50 2.12 6.68 0.61
CA LEU A 50 1.19 7.25 -0.36
C LEU A 50 0.14 8.12 0.35
N HIS A 51 0.54 9.32 0.77
CA HIS A 51 -0.39 10.42 1.09
C HIS A 51 -0.94 11.12 -0.16
N LEU A 52 -1.04 10.41 -1.30
CA LEU A 52 -1.64 10.93 -2.52
C LEU A 52 -3.18 10.91 -2.41
N GLY A 53 -3.75 12.01 -1.93
CA GLY A 53 -5.04 12.50 -2.43
C GLY A 53 -6.33 11.89 -1.87
N CYS A 54 -6.30 11.04 -0.84
CA CYS A 54 -7.53 10.66 -0.12
C CYS A 54 -7.99 11.71 0.90
N THR A 55 -7.35 12.89 0.94
CA THR A 55 -7.74 14.01 1.83
C THR A 55 -9.15 14.53 1.58
N ALA A 56 -9.77 14.21 0.44
CA ALA A 56 -11.18 14.53 0.17
C ALA A 56 -12.20 13.57 0.82
N CYS A 57 -11.77 12.41 1.33
CA CYS A 57 -12.68 11.45 1.98
C CYS A 57 -12.66 11.54 3.52
N SER A 58 -11.73 12.31 4.12
CA SER A 58 -11.61 12.49 5.57
C SER A 58 -12.61 13.49 6.19
N GLY A 59 -13.59 13.98 5.42
CA GLY A 59 -14.60 14.93 5.89
C GLY A 59 -15.80 14.33 6.65
N LEU A 60 -15.73 13.09 7.16
CA LEU A 60 -16.85 12.42 7.84
C LEU A 60 -16.54 11.86 9.23
N THR A 61 -15.45 12.30 9.86
CA THR A 61 -15.21 12.05 11.29
C THR A 61 -14.90 13.38 11.98
N GLY A 62 -15.94 14.18 12.19
CA GLY A 62 -15.83 15.41 12.97
C GLY A 62 -17.15 16.16 13.08
N THR A 63 -17.72 16.10 14.29
CA THR A 63 -18.85 16.89 14.83
C THR A 63 -20.28 16.35 14.66
N ALA A 64 -20.92 16.21 15.82
CA ALA A 64 -22.32 15.92 16.02
C ALA A 64 -23.21 16.94 15.28
N GLY A 65 -24.24 16.44 14.58
CA GLY A 65 -25.31 17.29 14.06
C GLY A 65 -25.76 16.92 12.64
N THR A 66 -26.92 16.28 12.56
CA THR A 66 -27.93 16.42 11.48
C THR A 66 -27.55 16.14 9.99
N GLN A 67 -28.26 15.14 9.46
CA GLN A 67 -28.64 14.86 8.05
C GLN A 67 -27.78 13.92 7.19
N PRO A 68 -28.42 13.00 6.42
CA PRO A 68 -27.76 12.10 5.49
C PRO A 68 -27.49 12.85 4.18
N THR A 69 -26.31 13.45 4.06
CA THR A 69 -25.86 14.05 2.80
C THR A 69 -25.09 13.01 1.98
N GLN A 70 -25.41 13.00 0.69
CA GLN A 70 -24.97 12.03 -0.32
C GLN A 70 -23.46 11.77 -0.27
N ARG A 71 -23.09 10.49 -0.31
CA ARG A 71 -21.72 10.03 -0.51
C ARG A 71 -21.22 10.60 -1.84
N PRO A 72 -20.18 11.46 -1.87
CA PRO A 72 -19.67 11.98 -3.13
C PRO A 72 -19.13 10.82 -3.98
N PRO A 73 -19.46 10.75 -5.28
CA PRO A 73 -19.15 9.60 -6.13
C PRO A 73 -17.64 9.34 -6.29
N GLY A 74 -16.79 10.31 -5.93
CA GLY A 74 -15.32 10.18 -5.98
C GLY A 74 -14.70 9.28 -4.92
N CYS A 75 -15.36 9.04 -3.77
CA CYS A 75 -14.79 8.18 -2.71
C CYS A 75 -15.10 6.68 -2.92
N GLY A 76 -15.88 6.32 -3.95
CA GLY A 76 -16.18 4.92 -4.28
C GLY A 76 -15.07 4.21 -5.07
N GLY A 77 -14.06 4.94 -5.56
CA GLY A 77 -12.95 4.42 -6.35
C GLY A 77 -11.62 4.33 -5.62
N CYS A 78 -11.57 4.62 -4.32
CA CYS A 78 -10.34 4.51 -3.53
C CYS A 78 -10.05 3.03 -3.25
N PRO A 79 -8.94 2.45 -3.74
CA PRO A 79 -8.63 1.03 -3.51
C PRO A 79 -8.35 0.71 -2.03
N PHE A 80 -8.21 1.75 -1.20
CA PHE A 80 -7.96 1.67 0.24
C PHE A 80 -9.21 1.97 1.10
N SER A 81 -10.38 2.22 0.51
CA SER A 81 -11.62 2.31 1.28
C SER A 81 -12.14 0.89 1.56
N ARG A 82 -11.63 0.26 2.63
CA ARG A 82 -12.25 -0.89 3.28
C ARG A 82 -12.54 -0.54 4.72
#